data_AF-A0A528E8E2-F1
#
_entry.id   AF-A0A528E8E2-F1
#
_cell.length_a   1.000
_cell.length_b   1.000
_cell.length_c   1.000
_cell.angle_alpha   90.00
_cell.angle_beta   90.00
_cell.angle_gamma   90.00
#
_symmetry.space_group_name_H-M   'P 1'
#
loop_
_entity.id
_entity.type
_entity.pdbx_description
1 polymer ?
#
loop_
_entity_poly.entity_id
_entity_poly.type
_entity_poly.pdbx_seq_one_letter_code
_entity_poly.pdbx_strand_id
1 'polypeptide(L)' 'MAPAVFLNGRSSMRINQEEIFAPRTCVIPTDDLDEAIFLANDRPYG' A
#
# COMPACT_ATOMS: atom_id res chain seq x y z
N MET A 1 0.96 -19.40 8.93
CA MET A 1 1.42 -18.11 8.34
C MET A 1 1.40 -17.07 9.45
N ALA A 2 2.42 -16.22 9.56
CA ALA A 2 2.49 -15.17 10.57
C ALA A 2 2.14 -13.80 9.95
N PRO A 3 1.57 -12.86 10.72
CA PRO A 3 1.33 -11.50 10.23
C PRO A 3 2.63 -10.79 9.89
N ALA A 4 2.63 -9.98 8.83
CA ALA A 4 3.80 -9.21 8.41
C ALA A 4 3.45 -7.75 8.09
N VAL A 5 4.34 -6.84 8.49
CA VAL A 5 4.25 -5.41 8.19
C VAL A 5 5.47 -5.02 7.36
N PHE A 6 5.23 -4.41 6.20
CA PHE A 6 6.26 -3.83 5.34
C PHE A 6 6.29 -2.32 5.53
N LEU A 7 7.48 -1.76 5.72
CA LEU A 7 7.68 -0.32 5.92
C LEU A 7 8.36 0.29 4.70
N ASN A 8 8.17 1.60 4.50
CA ASN A 8 8.76 2.37 3.40
C ASN A 8 8.38 1.83 2.01
N GLY A 9 7.10 1.45 1.86
CA GLY A 9 6.55 1.00 0.59
C GLY A 9 6.47 2.12 -0.44
N ARG A 10 6.29 1.73 -1.71
CA ARG A 10 5.93 2.64 -2.81
C ARG A 10 4.72 2.09 -3.54
N SER A 11 3.84 2.94 -4.08
CA SER A 11 2.62 2.49 -4.80
C SER A 11 2.99 1.52 -5.93
N SER A 12 4.05 1.80 -6.69
CA SER A 12 4.51 0.96 -7.80
C SER A 12 5.08 -0.42 -7.43
N MET A 13 5.25 -0.75 -6.14
CA MET A 13 5.70 -2.08 -5.74
C MET A 13 4.61 -3.11 -6.01
N ARG A 14 4.97 -4.29 -6.53
CA ARG A 14 4.00 -5.35 -6.85
C ARG A 14 3.12 -5.79 -5.67
N ILE A 15 3.69 -5.81 -4.46
CA ILE A 15 2.95 -6.10 -3.21
C ILE A 15 1.83 -5.09 -2.93
N ASN A 16 2.00 -3.87 -3.46
CA ASN A 16 1.08 -2.75 -3.41
C ASN A 16 0.36 -2.59 -4.77
N GLN A 17 0.16 -3.63 -5.54
CA GLN A 17 -0.65 -3.56 -6.78
C GLN A 17 -1.55 -4.80 -6.90
N GLU A 18 -1.10 -5.92 -6.36
CA GLU A 18 -1.83 -7.18 -6.34
C GLU A 18 -2.55 -7.38 -5.00
N GLU A 19 -3.75 -7.94 -5.04
CA GLU A 19 -4.46 -8.41 -3.85
C GLU A 19 -4.00 -9.83 -3.52
N ILE A 20 -3.43 -10.02 -2.31
CA ILE A 20 -2.74 -11.27 -1.97
C ILE A 20 -3.46 -12.10 -0.90
N PHE A 21 -4.62 -11.65 -0.44
CA PHE A 21 -5.52 -12.38 0.49
C PHE A 21 -4.78 -13.05 1.67
N ALA A 22 -3.79 -12.35 2.21
CA ALA A 22 -2.89 -12.83 3.25
C ALA A 22 -2.80 -11.78 4.37
N PRO A 23 -2.47 -12.15 5.62
CA PRO A 23 -2.36 -11.22 6.75
C PRO A 23 -1.09 -10.37 6.65
N ARG A 24 -1.03 -9.48 5.66
CA ARG A 24 0.10 -8.61 5.37
C ARG A 24 -0.39 -7.20 5.13
N THR A 25 0.36 -6.22 5.63
CA THR A 25 0.09 -4.81 5.38
C THR A 25 1.38 -4.08 5.01
N CYS A 26 1.25 -2.98 4.29
CA CYS A 26 2.36 -2.16 3.81
C CYS A 26 2.09 -0.70 4.14
N VAL A 27 3.09 -0.02 4.71
CA VAL A 27 3.03 1.40 5.05
C VAL A 27 3.80 2.18 3.98
N ILE A 28 3.10 3.11 3.32
CA ILE A 28 3.65 4.04 2.35
C ILE A 28 3.68 5.42 3.02
N PRO A 29 4.86 6.03 3.23
CA PRO A 29 4.95 7.40 3.73
C PRO A 29 4.53 8.39 2.64
N THR A 30 3.90 9.49 3.07
CA THR A 30 3.48 10.61 2.21
C THR A 30 3.86 11.92 2.88
N ASP A 31 4.07 12.95 2.07
CA ASP A 31 4.47 14.27 2.53
C ASP A 31 3.27 15.06 3.07
N ASP A 32 2.09 14.85 2.50
CA ASP A 32 0.84 15.49 2.93
C ASP A 32 -0.41 14.61 2.73
N LEU A 33 -1.57 15.16 3.12
CA LEU A 33 -2.85 14.48 3.03
C LEU A 33 -3.35 14.34 1.59
N ASP A 34 -3.08 15.31 0.74
CA ASP A 34 -3.54 15.29 -0.65
C ASP A 34 -2.81 14.18 -1.43
N GLU A 35 -1.50 14.03 -1.20
CA GLU A 35 -0.71 12.92 -1.71
C GLU A 35 -1.23 11.57 -1.18
N ALA A 36 -1.58 11.48 0.11
CA ALA A 36 -2.14 10.26 0.69
C ALA A 36 -3.48 9.88 0.04
N ILE A 37 -4.36 10.86 -0.21
CA ILE A 37 -5.64 10.64 -0.88
C ILE A 37 -5.40 10.21 -2.33
N PHE A 38 -4.47 10.86 -3.03
CA PHE A 38 -4.11 10.48 -4.39
C PHE A 38 -3.62 9.02 -4.44
N LEU A 39 -2.65 8.66 -3.60
CA LEU A 39 -2.08 7.31 -3.54
C LEU A 39 -3.09 6.23 -3.11
N ALA A 40 -4.05 6.58 -2.26
CA ALA A 40 -5.13 5.66 -1.88
C ALA A 40 -6.07 5.35 -3.06
N ASN A 41 -6.31 6.34 -3.92
CA ASN A 41 -7.16 6.19 -5.11
C ASN A 41 -6.39 5.70 -6.35
N ASP A 42 -5.05 5.70 -6.31
CA ASP A 42 -4.15 5.25 -7.39
C ASP A 42 -4.09 3.70 -7.48
N ARG A 43 -5.26 3.07 -7.54
CA ARG A 43 -5.44 1.63 -7.68
C ARG A 43 -6.62 1.34 -8.61
N PRO A 44 -6.59 0.24 -9.38
CA PRO A 44 -7.73 -0.18 -10.21
C PRO A 44 -8.94 -0.64 -9.38
N TYR A 45 -8.76 -0.85 -8.08
CA TYR A 45 -9.79 -1.27 -7.12
C TYR A 45 -9.90 -0.21 -6.02
N GLY A 46 -11.11 0.06 -5.54
CA GLY A 46 -11.41 0.95 -4.42
C GLY A 46 -11.47 0.21 -3.09
#